data_AF-A0A1C5FYC5-F1
#
_entry.id   AF-A0A1C5FYC5-F1
#
_cell.length_a   1.000
_cell.length_b   1.000
_cell.length_c   1.000
_cell.angle_alpha   90.00
_cell.angle_beta   90.00
_cell.angle_gamma   90.00
#
_symmetry.space_group_name_H-M   'P 1'
#
loop_
_entity.id
_entity.type
_entity.pdbx_description
1 polymer ?
#
loop_
_entity_poly.entity_id
_entity_poly.type
_entity_poly.pdbx_seq_one_letter_code
_entity_poly.pdbx_strand_id
1 'polypeptide(L)'
;LVLAGRRGPEAPGAAELAEELRESGVRVTVAACDAADRDALAALLATLDGDEAPLDAVVHTAGVLDDGVLDTLTPERADGVLRPKVDAALHLHELTRDRELSAFVLFSSFAGTLGGPGQGSYAAANAFLDALAHSRRAQGLPATSVAWGAWSGGGLVDEAVEARLRATGMPAMAPDPAIAALQRALDVADTHVAVADVEWDRLIAATPSLDGAAVLGELPDARRTDTAAAATGEKDTPLAQRLAGLSAQEAEEALADLVSTEVAAALGYPDTTAVEAGRAFRELGFDSLTAVDLRNRLNAATGLRLPVTLVFDYPTVTTLARFLLAESGAGETGATAPAGPLPATVAVDDDPIAIVAMSCRLPGEVTTPEELWRLLMDGRDAISGFPTDRGWDIEGTFDPDPDKPGTFYATGGGFLDRADHFDPEFFGISPRE
;
A
#
# COMPACT_ATOMS: atom_id res chain seq x y z
N LEU A 1 10.37 -15.45 -31.32
CA LEU A 1 10.02 -14.75 -30.07
C LEU A 1 9.05 -13.63 -30.39
N VAL A 2 7.90 -13.60 -29.72
CA VAL A 2 6.90 -12.52 -29.85
C VAL A 2 6.86 -11.76 -28.54
N LEU A 3 7.24 -10.48 -28.56
CA LEU A 3 7.17 -9.57 -27.43
C LEU A 3 5.90 -8.74 -27.57
N ALA A 4 4.89 -9.04 -26.76
CA ALA A 4 3.58 -8.38 -26.83
C ALA A 4 3.39 -7.44 -25.64
N GLY A 5 2.93 -6.22 -25.91
CA GLY A 5 2.54 -5.26 -24.88
C GLY A 5 1.78 -4.08 -25.47
N ARG A 6 1.09 -3.29 -24.64
CA ARG A 6 0.20 -2.20 -25.09
C ARG A 6 0.88 -1.20 -26.03
N ARG A 7 2.15 -0.87 -25.77
CA ARG A 7 2.94 0.07 -26.59
C ARG A 7 3.59 -0.59 -27.81
N GLY A 8 3.75 -1.93 -27.80
CA GLY A 8 4.40 -2.66 -28.88
C GLY A 8 5.76 -2.04 -29.28
N PRO A 9 5.99 -1.80 -30.58
CA PRO A 9 7.22 -1.16 -31.08
C PRO A 9 7.52 0.24 -30.50
N GLU A 10 6.51 0.95 -29.99
CA GLU A 10 6.65 2.28 -29.39
C GLU A 10 7.07 2.22 -27.91
N ALA A 11 7.32 1.03 -27.36
CA ALA A 11 7.86 0.92 -26.01
C ALA A 11 9.32 1.44 -25.97
N PRO A 12 9.70 2.22 -24.94
CA PRO A 12 11.08 2.68 -24.80
C PRO A 12 12.07 1.51 -24.78
N GLY A 13 13.12 1.58 -25.60
CA GLY A 13 14.13 0.51 -25.70
C GLY A 13 13.72 -0.70 -26.55
N ALA A 14 12.52 -0.73 -27.13
CA ALA A 14 12.03 -1.90 -27.87
C ALA A 14 12.81 -2.18 -29.16
N ALA A 15 13.27 -1.13 -29.85
CA ALA A 15 14.06 -1.28 -31.06
C ALA A 15 15.45 -1.86 -30.74
N GLU A 16 16.12 -1.30 -29.74
CA GLU A 16 17.44 -1.74 -29.28
C GLU A 16 17.40 -3.21 -28.79
N LEU A 17 16.42 -3.55 -27.95
CA LEU A 17 16.23 -4.92 -27.46
C LEU A 17 15.93 -5.90 -28.61
N ALA A 18 15.10 -5.50 -29.58
CA ALA A 18 14.77 -6.36 -30.70
C ALA A 18 15.99 -6.62 -31.60
N GLU A 19 16.87 -5.64 -31.78
CA GLU A 19 18.14 -5.81 -32.51
C GLU A 19 19.10 -6.73 -31.74
N GLU A 20 19.32 -6.52 -30.45
CA GLU A 20 20.20 -7.38 -29.62
C GLU A 20 19.77 -8.87 -29.65
N LEU A 21 18.47 -9.12 -29.58
CA LEU A 21 17.92 -10.46 -29.69
C LEU A 21 18.05 -11.05 -31.10
N ARG A 22 17.97 -10.23 -32.15
CA ARG A 22 18.22 -10.66 -33.54
C ARG A 22 19.68 -10.99 -33.78
N GLU A 23 20.61 -10.23 -33.19
CA GLU A 23 22.05 -10.51 -33.22
C GLU A 23 22.38 -11.85 -32.56
N SER A 24 21.57 -12.25 -31.56
CA SER A 24 21.63 -13.58 -30.93
C SER A 24 21.05 -14.71 -31.80
N GLY A 25 20.59 -14.42 -33.02
CA GLY A 25 20.05 -15.40 -33.96
C GLY A 25 18.55 -15.70 -33.81
N VAL A 26 17.83 -14.92 -32.99
CA VAL A 26 16.40 -15.14 -32.73
C VAL A 26 15.54 -14.29 -33.67
N ARG A 27 14.50 -14.88 -34.26
CA ARG A 27 13.45 -14.12 -34.96
C ARG A 27 12.57 -13.40 -33.93
N VAL A 28 12.54 -12.07 -33.97
CA VAL A 28 11.81 -11.23 -33.01
C VAL A 28 10.70 -10.43 -33.69
N THR A 29 9.48 -10.57 -33.15
CA THR A 29 8.32 -9.74 -33.46
C THR A 29 7.95 -8.95 -32.22
N VAL A 30 7.86 -7.62 -32.34
CA VAL A 30 7.32 -6.76 -31.27
C VAL A 30 5.90 -6.35 -31.67
N ALA A 31 4.91 -6.73 -30.88
CA ALA A 31 3.50 -6.54 -31.19
C ALA A 31 2.81 -5.60 -30.20
N ALA A 32 2.06 -4.64 -30.72
CA ALA A 32 1.14 -3.84 -29.91
C ALA A 32 -0.11 -4.69 -29.62
N CYS A 33 -0.25 -5.15 -28.38
CA CYS A 33 -1.36 -5.99 -27.95
C CYS A 33 -1.59 -5.83 -26.45
N ASP A 34 -2.83 -5.56 -26.05
CA ASP A 34 -3.26 -5.70 -24.67
C ASP A 34 -3.73 -7.15 -24.45
N ALA A 35 -3.03 -7.92 -23.63
CA ALA A 35 -3.41 -9.32 -23.37
C ALA A 35 -4.74 -9.43 -22.59
N ALA A 36 -5.16 -8.36 -21.91
CA ALA A 36 -6.47 -8.28 -21.28
C ALA A 36 -7.60 -7.94 -22.27
N ASP A 37 -7.28 -7.66 -23.53
CA ASP A 37 -8.26 -7.62 -24.62
C ASP A 37 -8.23 -8.99 -25.34
N ARG A 38 -9.30 -9.78 -25.13
CA ARG A 38 -9.40 -11.13 -25.66
C ARG A 38 -9.35 -11.18 -27.17
N ASP A 39 -9.99 -10.22 -27.85
CA ASP A 39 -10.09 -10.22 -29.31
C ASP A 39 -8.77 -9.78 -29.94
N ALA A 40 -8.11 -8.78 -29.35
CA ALA A 40 -6.77 -8.37 -29.76
C ALA A 40 -5.75 -9.52 -29.59
N LEU A 41 -5.80 -10.22 -28.46
CA LEU A 41 -4.92 -11.37 -28.21
C LEU A 41 -5.21 -12.53 -29.17
N ALA A 42 -6.48 -12.84 -29.44
CA ALA A 42 -6.86 -13.86 -30.40
C ALA A 42 -6.36 -13.52 -31.82
N ALA A 43 -6.49 -12.26 -32.23
CA ALA A 43 -5.99 -11.78 -33.52
C ALA A 43 -4.46 -11.93 -33.62
N LEU A 44 -3.72 -11.57 -32.57
CA LEU A 44 -2.27 -11.75 -32.51
C LEU A 44 -1.88 -13.24 -32.61
N LEU A 45 -2.53 -14.12 -31.84
CA LEU A 45 -2.26 -15.57 -31.86
C LEU A 45 -2.55 -16.19 -33.24
N ALA A 46 -3.60 -15.75 -33.92
CA ALA A 46 -3.93 -16.20 -35.27
C ALA A 46 -2.83 -15.87 -36.29
N THR A 47 -2.05 -14.80 -36.08
CA THR A 47 -0.89 -14.50 -36.96
C THR A 47 0.23 -15.53 -36.86
N LEU A 48 0.24 -16.37 -35.82
CA LEU A 48 1.26 -17.38 -35.58
C LEU A 48 0.89 -18.76 -36.15
N ASP A 49 -0.37 -18.97 -36.51
CA ASP A 49 -0.90 -20.29 -36.93
C ASP A 49 -0.46 -20.72 -38.34
N GLY A 50 0.22 -19.84 -39.09
CA GLY A 50 0.74 -20.10 -40.43
C GLY A 50 2.27 -20.11 -40.55
N ASP A 51 3.02 -19.94 -39.46
CA ASP A 51 4.49 -19.91 -39.47
C ASP A 51 5.06 -21.36 -39.37
N GLU A 52 6.27 -21.58 -39.89
CA GLU A 52 6.98 -22.87 -39.74
C GLU A 52 7.36 -23.17 -38.28
N ALA A 53 7.17 -22.19 -37.38
CA ALA A 53 7.41 -22.26 -35.95
C ALA A 53 6.11 -21.91 -35.19
N PRO A 54 5.23 -22.90 -34.90
CA PRO A 54 4.02 -22.66 -34.12
C PRO A 54 4.35 -22.21 -32.69
N LEU A 55 3.39 -21.56 -32.04
CA LEU A 55 3.52 -21.15 -30.65
C LEU A 55 3.69 -22.37 -29.73
N ASP A 56 4.87 -22.51 -29.13
CA ASP A 56 5.24 -23.61 -28.24
C ASP A 56 5.29 -23.22 -26.75
N ALA A 57 5.52 -21.94 -26.44
CA ALA A 57 5.62 -21.49 -25.05
C ALA A 57 4.94 -20.14 -24.83
N VAL A 58 4.30 -20.00 -23.66
CA VAL A 58 3.72 -18.74 -23.19
C VAL A 58 4.46 -18.33 -21.92
N VAL A 59 4.90 -17.06 -21.86
CA VAL A 59 5.48 -16.46 -20.65
C VAL A 59 4.71 -15.17 -20.37
N HIS A 60 3.92 -15.18 -19.30
CA HIS A 60 3.10 -14.05 -18.89
C HIS A 60 3.81 -13.21 -17.84
N THR A 61 4.29 -12.03 -18.24
CA THR A 61 5.04 -11.08 -17.40
C THR A 61 4.30 -9.76 -17.16
N ALA A 62 3.08 -9.60 -17.69
CA ALA A 62 2.35 -8.35 -17.59
C ALA A 62 1.91 -8.08 -16.14
N GLY A 63 2.07 -6.84 -15.70
CA GLY A 63 1.72 -6.42 -14.35
C GLY A 63 1.82 -4.90 -14.19
N VAL A 64 1.00 -4.37 -13.29
CA VAL A 64 1.00 -2.97 -12.85
C VAL A 64 0.83 -2.99 -11.33
N LEU A 65 1.46 -2.02 -10.66
CA LEU A 65 1.27 -1.80 -9.22
C LEU A 65 0.41 -0.55 -9.02
N ASP A 66 -0.50 -0.62 -8.06
CA ASP A 66 -1.23 0.52 -7.49
C ASP A 66 -1.36 0.26 -5.99
N ASP A 67 -0.26 0.52 -5.27
CA ASP A 67 -0.17 0.27 -3.83
C ASP A 67 -1.12 1.20 -3.06
N GLY A 68 -1.85 0.63 -2.11
CA GLY A 68 -2.81 1.33 -1.28
C GLY A 68 -3.31 0.47 -0.14
N VAL A 69 -3.58 1.10 1.00
CA VAL A 69 -4.25 0.45 2.12
C VAL A 69 -5.66 0.00 1.70
N LEU A 70 -6.11 -1.15 2.23
CA LEU A 70 -7.36 -1.81 1.80
C LEU A 70 -8.61 -0.95 1.97
N ASP A 71 -8.62 -0.07 2.97
CA ASP A 71 -9.67 0.92 3.22
C ASP A 71 -9.82 1.97 2.11
N THR A 72 -8.74 2.26 1.38
CA THR A 72 -8.71 3.20 0.23
C THR A 72 -8.76 2.50 -1.13
N LEU A 73 -8.82 1.17 -1.15
CA LEU A 73 -8.82 0.39 -2.38
C LEU A 73 -10.24 0.39 -2.98
N THR A 74 -10.43 1.10 -4.09
CA THR A 74 -11.69 1.07 -4.84
C THR A 74 -11.71 -0.07 -5.86
N PRO A 75 -12.89 -0.53 -6.31
CA PRO A 75 -13.01 -1.51 -7.37
C PRO A 75 -12.26 -1.12 -8.65
N GLU A 76 -12.26 0.16 -9.03
CA GLU A 76 -11.59 0.66 -10.24
C GLU A 76 -10.07 0.58 -10.13
N ARG A 77 -9.52 0.92 -8.96
CA ARG A 77 -8.08 0.76 -8.67
C ARG A 77 -7.68 -0.70 -8.67
N ALA A 78 -8.50 -1.55 -8.06
CA ALA A 78 -8.29 -2.99 -8.05
C ALA A 78 -8.34 -3.58 -9.46
N ASP A 79 -9.31 -3.17 -10.29
CA ASP A 79 -9.45 -3.60 -11.69
C ASP A 79 -8.20 -3.26 -12.51
N GLY A 80 -7.65 -2.05 -12.32
CA GLY A 80 -6.41 -1.62 -12.98
C GLY A 80 -5.20 -2.53 -12.72
N VAL A 81 -5.15 -3.18 -11.54
CA VAL A 81 -4.09 -4.12 -11.13
C VAL A 81 -4.42 -5.56 -11.55
N LEU A 82 -5.69 -5.97 -11.40
CA LEU A 82 -6.15 -7.32 -11.69
C LEU A 82 -6.14 -7.58 -13.20
N ARG A 83 -6.70 -6.67 -14.00
CA ARG A 83 -6.87 -6.82 -15.46
C ARG A 83 -5.60 -7.28 -16.22
N PRO A 84 -4.43 -6.63 -16.08
CA PRO A 84 -3.22 -7.04 -16.80
C PRO A 84 -2.65 -8.39 -16.34
N LYS A 85 -3.08 -8.94 -15.20
CA LYS A 85 -2.65 -10.25 -14.68
C LYS A 85 -3.73 -11.31 -14.84
N VAL A 86 -4.87 -11.13 -14.19
CA VAL A 86 -5.98 -12.07 -14.10
C VAL A 86 -6.62 -12.29 -15.47
N ASP A 87 -7.16 -11.24 -16.09
CA ASP A 87 -7.87 -11.35 -17.36
C ASP A 87 -6.91 -11.80 -18.47
N ALA A 88 -5.72 -11.22 -18.51
CA ALA A 88 -4.68 -11.60 -19.46
C ALA A 88 -4.29 -13.08 -19.34
N ALA A 89 -4.07 -13.59 -18.14
CA ALA A 89 -3.72 -14.99 -17.93
C ALA A 89 -4.89 -15.93 -18.25
N LEU A 90 -6.13 -15.52 -17.96
CA LEU A 90 -7.34 -16.25 -18.36
C LEU A 90 -7.48 -16.34 -19.87
N HIS A 91 -7.35 -15.22 -20.59
CA HIS A 91 -7.42 -15.21 -22.05
C HIS A 91 -6.31 -16.05 -22.66
N LEU A 92 -5.07 -15.93 -22.16
CA LEU A 92 -3.97 -16.80 -22.58
C LEU A 92 -4.30 -18.26 -22.32
N HIS A 93 -4.87 -18.62 -21.16
CA HIS A 93 -5.26 -19.98 -20.86
C HIS A 93 -6.29 -20.52 -21.84
N GLU A 94 -7.36 -19.76 -22.10
CA GLU A 94 -8.46 -20.16 -22.98
C GLU A 94 -8.02 -20.27 -24.45
N LEU A 95 -7.34 -19.25 -24.97
CA LEU A 95 -6.96 -19.15 -26.38
C LEU A 95 -5.80 -20.08 -26.77
N THR A 96 -5.09 -20.63 -25.77
CA THR A 96 -4.01 -21.60 -25.99
C THR A 96 -4.33 -22.99 -25.45
N ARG A 97 -5.56 -23.24 -24.99
CA ARG A 97 -5.96 -24.52 -24.38
C ARG A 97 -5.75 -25.70 -25.32
N ASP A 98 -6.07 -25.52 -26.60
CA ASP A 98 -5.99 -26.57 -27.61
C ASP A 98 -4.63 -26.60 -28.34
N ARG A 99 -3.64 -25.81 -27.87
CA ARG A 99 -2.27 -25.80 -28.40
C ARG A 99 -1.39 -26.73 -27.58
N GLU A 100 -0.54 -27.50 -28.28
CA GLU A 100 0.50 -28.31 -27.65
C GLU A 100 1.66 -27.42 -27.20
N LEU A 101 1.51 -26.78 -26.04
CA LEU A 101 2.58 -26.00 -25.43
C LEU A 101 3.59 -26.90 -24.70
N SER A 102 4.88 -26.57 -24.77
CA SER A 102 5.90 -27.11 -23.89
C SER A 102 5.94 -26.40 -22.53
N ALA A 103 5.57 -25.11 -22.49
CA ALA A 103 5.60 -24.30 -21.28
C ALA A 103 4.48 -23.24 -21.23
N PHE A 104 3.98 -23.00 -20.03
CA PHE A 104 3.05 -21.89 -19.72
C PHE A 104 3.48 -21.27 -18.39
N VAL A 105 4.25 -20.20 -18.45
CA VAL A 105 4.91 -19.60 -17.29
C VAL A 105 4.14 -18.36 -16.85
N LEU A 106 3.80 -18.29 -15.57
CA LEU A 106 3.14 -17.17 -14.93
C LEU A 106 4.12 -16.48 -13.98
N PHE A 107 4.39 -15.20 -14.20
CA PHE A 107 5.19 -14.38 -13.28
C PHE A 107 4.27 -13.87 -12.17
N SER A 108 4.18 -14.66 -11.10
CA SER A 108 3.54 -14.29 -9.84
C SER A 108 4.51 -13.45 -8.99
N SER A 109 4.13 -13.16 -7.75
CA SER A 109 4.94 -12.42 -6.80
C SER A 109 4.82 -13.04 -5.41
N PHE A 110 5.90 -12.95 -4.65
CA PHE A 110 5.96 -13.33 -3.25
C PHE A 110 4.90 -12.62 -2.39
N ALA A 111 4.44 -11.43 -2.82
CA ALA A 111 3.31 -10.73 -2.22
C ALA A 111 1.99 -11.53 -2.26
N GLY A 112 1.79 -12.40 -3.26
CA GLY A 112 0.65 -13.32 -3.32
C GLY A 112 0.74 -14.48 -2.31
N THR A 113 1.94 -14.75 -1.78
CA THR A 113 2.21 -15.84 -0.83
C THR A 113 2.18 -15.38 0.62
N LEU A 114 2.90 -14.31 0.96
CA LEU A 114 3.01 -13.79 2.34
C LEU A 114 2.30 -12.45 2.57
N GLY A 115 1.77 -11.84 1.51
CA GLY A 115 1.23 -10.48 1.58
C GLY A 115 2.32 -9.41 1.47
N GLY A 116 1.88 -8.17 1.26
CA GLY A 116 2.74 -6.99 1.24
C GLY A 116 1.94 -5.78 1.74
N PRO A 117 2.52 -4.89 2.56
CA PRO A 117 1.84 -3.68 3.00
C PRO A 117 1.36 -2.85 1.80
N GLY A 118 0.06 -2.56 1.74
CA GLY A 118 -0.54 -1.81 0.65
C GLY A 118 -0.74 -2.59 -0.66
N GLN A 119 -0.44 -3.89 -0.71
CA GLN A 119 -0.46 -4.65 -1.97
C GLN A 119 -1.71 -5.52 -2.12
N GLY A 120 -2.86 -5.09 -1.61
CA GLY A 120 -4.08 -5.93 -1.53
C GLY A 120 -4.54 -6.49 -2.88
N SER A 121 -4.73 -5.63 -3.88
CA SER A 121 -5.12 -6.02 -5.25
C SER A 121 -4.02 -6.81 -5.96
N TYR A 122 -2.76 -6.43 -5.77
CA TYR A 122 -1.61 -7.09 -6.38
C TYR A 122 -1.40 -8.51 -5.82
N ALA A 123 -1.49 -8.68 -4.50
CA ALA A 123 -1.43 -9.98 -3.85
C ALA A 123 -2.56 -10.90 -4.34
N ALA A 124 -3.79 -10.39 -4.43
CA ALA A 124 -4.92 -11.13 -4.99
C ALA A 124 -4.70 -11.54 -6.45
N ALA A 125 -4.19 -10.64 -7.29
CA ALA A 125 -3.88 -10.92 -8.69
C ALA A 125 -2.83 -12.05 -8.83
N ASN A 126 -1.78 -12.03 -8.00
CA ASN A 126 -0.72 -13.03 -8.03
C ASN A 126 -1.18 -14.39 -7.46
N ALA A 127 -1.96 -14.39 -6.37
CA ALA A 127 -2.57 -15.61 -5.85
C ALA A 127 -3.52 -16.27 -6.87
N PHE A 128 -4.21 -15.47 -7.69
CA PHE A 128 -4.99 -15.99 -8.81
C PHE A 128 -4.11 -16.70 -9.85
N LEU A 129 -2.94 -16.14 -10.22
CA LEU A 129 -2.01 -16.79 -11.15
C LEU A 129 -1.52 -18.14 -10.61
N ASP A 130 -1.21 -18.19 -9.32
CA ASP A 130 -0.79 -19.43 -8.65
C ASP A 130 -1.90 -20.50 -8.72
N ALA A 131 -3.13 -20.12 -8.41
CA ALA A 131 -4.29 -21.00 -8.52
C ALA A 131 -4.56 -21.44 -9.98
N LEU A 132 -4.37 -20.55 -10.96
CA LEU A 132 -4.53 -20.87 -12.38
C LEU A 132 -3.51 -21.90 -12.85
N ALA A 133 -2.26 -21.83 -12.37
CA ALA A 133 -1.24 -22.83 -12.68
C ALA A 133 -1.64 -24.22 -12.18
N HIS A 134 -2.12 -24.31 -10.93
CA HIS A 134 -2.66 -25.57 -10.39
C HIS A 134 -3.87 -26.08 -11.19
N SER A 135 -4.79 -25.20 -11.56
CA SER A 135 -5.95 -25.56 -12.38
C SER A 135 -5.56 -26.09 -13.77
N ARG A 136 -4.58 -25.47 -14.44
CA ARG A 136 -4.05 -25.95 -15.73
C ARG A 136 -3.41 -27.32 -15.60
N ARG A 137 -2.58 -27.54 -14.57
CA ARG A 137 -1.93 -28.84 -14.32
C ARG A 137 -2.94 -29.94 -14.03
N ALA A 138 -4.00 -29.64 -13.28
CA ALA A 138 -5.10 -30.58 -13.04
C ALA A 138 -5.85 -30.98 -14.33
N GLN A 139 -5.82 -30.14 -15.37
CA GLN A 139 -6.36 -30.42 -16.70
C GLN A 139 -5.35 -31.14 -17.62
N GLY A 140 -4.16 -31.49 -17.12
CA GLY A 140 -3.09 -32.11 -17.92
C GLY A 140 -2.32 -31.13 -18.81
N LEU A 141 -2.53 -29.82 -18.66
CA LEU A 141 -1.84 -28.79 -19.41
C LEU A 141 -0.58 -28.32 -18.65
N PRO A 142 0.50 -27.92 -19.34
CA PRO A 142 1.66 -27.34 -18.68
C PRO A 142 1.27 -26.02 -18.01
N ALA A 143 1.81 -25.79 -16.82
CA ALA A 143 1.84 -24.50 -16.15
C ALA A 143 2.89 -24.45 -15.04
N THR A 144 3.59 -23.33 -14.93
CA THR A 144 4.53 -23.04 -13.84
C THR A 144 4.31 -21.61 -13.39
N SER A 145 3.85 -21.41 -12.16
CA SER A 145 3.79 -20.10 -11.53
C SER A 145 5.01 -19.90 -10.65
N VAL A 146 5.72 -18.79 -10.83
CA VAL A 146 6.85 -18.43 -9.97
C VAL A 146 6.50 -17.18 -9.18
N ALA A 147 6.42 -17.33 -7.86
CA ALA A 147 6.18 -16.22 -6.93
C ALA A 147 7.52 -15.54 -6.62
N TRP A 148 7.87 -14.54 -7.42
CA TRP A 148 9.14 -13.84 -7.35
C TRP A 148 9.22 -12.86 -6.17
N GLY A 149 10.37 -12.83 -5.50
CA GLY A 149 10.86 -11.66 -4.75
C GLY A 149 11.24 -10.51 -5.70
N ALA A 150 11.77 -9.41 -5.17
CA ALA A 150 12.18 -8.27 -5.99
C ALA A 150 13.36 -8.63 -6.91
N TRP A 151 13.38 -8.05 -8.11
CA TRP A 151 14.50 -8.16 -9.05
C TRP A 151 15.23 -6.83 -9.12
N SER A 152 16.57 -6.88 -9.18
CA SER A 152 17.42 -5.70 -9.38
C SER A 152 17.49 -5.35 -10.88
N GLY A 153 17.90 -4.11 -11.20
CA GLY A 153 18.14 -3.69 -12.60
C GLY A 153 16.93 -3.06 -13.29
N GLY A 154 15.92 -2.63 -12.52
CA GLY A 154 14.73 -1.91 -13.00
C GLY A 154 13.50 -2.80 -13.21
N GLY A 155 12.39 -2.18 -13.64
CA GLY A 155 11.10 -2.85 -13.86
C GLY A 155 10.00 -2.29 -12.96
N LEU A 156 9.27 -3.17 -12.27
CA LEU A 156 8.23 -2.80 -11.29
C LEU A 156 8.81 -2.23 -9.98
N VAL A 157 10.13 -2.35 -9.79
CA VAL A 157 10.86 -1.89 -8.60
C VAL A 157 11.82 -0.80 -9.04
N ASP A 158 11.63 0.41 -8.54
CA ASP A 158 12.58 1.51 -8.66
C ASP A 158 13.60 1.50 -7.50
N GLU A 159 14.58 2.40 -7.53
CA GLU A 159 15.64 2.46 -6.51
C GLU A 159 15.09 2.73 -5.09
N ALA A 160 14.00 3.51 -4.97
CA ALA A 160 13.40 3.83 -3.68
C ALA A 160 12.64 2.63 -3.11
N VAL A 161 11.87 1.94 -3.94
CA VAL A 161 11.17 0.70 -3.58
C VAL A 161 12.19 -0.40 -3.25
N GLU A 162 13.29 -0.50 -4.00
CA GLU A 162 14.37 -1.44 -3.72
C GLU A 162 15.03 -1.17 -2.36
N ALA A 163 15.34 0.09 -2.05
CA ALA A 163 15.89 0.49 -0.76
C ALA A 163 14.93 0.14 0.39
N ARG A 164 13.62 0.39 0.21
CA ARG A 164 12.58 0.06 1.18
C ARG A 164 12.47 -1.45 1.42
N LEU A 165 12.41 -2.25 0.35
CA LEU A 165 12.31 -3.71 0.44
C LEU A 165 13.55 -4.32 1.10
N ARG A 166 14.75 -3.84 0.75
CA ARG A 166 15.99 -4.19 1.45
C ARG A 166 15.91 -3.80 2.93
N ALA A 167 15.34 -2.64 3.25
CA ALA A 167 15.18 -2.19 4.63
C ALA A 167 14.25 -3.09 5.46
N THR A 168 13.32 -3.80 4.82
CA THR A 168 12.38 -4.74 5.45
C THR A 168 12.79 -6.21 5.26
N GLY A 169 14.03 -6.50 4.85
CA GLY A 169 14.56 -7.87 4.77
C GLY A 169 14.23 -8.62 3.47
N MET A 170 13.87 -7.91 2.41
CA MET A 170 13.58 -8.45 1.08
C MET A 170 14.54 -7.84 0.03
N PRO A 171 15.84 -8.18 0.04
CA PRO A 171 16.78 -7.67 -0.95
C PRO A 171 16.39 -8.06 -2.38
N ALA A 172 16.72 -7.19 -3.34
CA ALA A 172 16.52 -7.47 -4.75
C ALA A 172 17.52 -8.51 -5.28
N MET A 173 17.01 -9.46 -6.06
CA MET A 173 17.79 -10.54 -6.66
C MET A 173 18.38 -10.11 -8.01
N ALA A 174 19.61 -10.56 -8.28
CA ALA A 174 20.21 -10.42 -9.60
C ALA A 174 19.43 -11.27 -10.64
N PRO A 175 19.23 -10.76 -11.87
CA PRO A 175 18.49 -11.48 -12.92
C PRO A 175 19.08 -12.86 -13.26
N ASP A 176 20.40 -12.99 -13.34
CA ASP A 176 21.06 -14.24 -13.76
C ASP A 176 20.71 -15.45 -12.85
N PRO A 177 20.88 -15.37 -11.50
CA PRO A 177 20.40 -16.40 -10.59
C PRO A 177 18.89 -16.66 -10.69
N ALA A 178 18.07 -15.62 -10.87
CA ALA A 178 16.63 -15.75 -10.94
C ALA A 178 16.18 -16.50 -12.21
N ILE A 179 16.80 -16.21 -13.37
CA ILE A 179 16.59 -16.96 -14.61
C ILE A 179 17.05 -18.42 -14.46
N ALA A 180 18.16 -18.68 -13.77
CA ALA A 180 18.60 -20.05 -13.48
C ALA A 180 17.60 -20.80 -12.59
N ALA A 181 16.95 -20.11 -11.64
CA ALA A 181 15.88 -20.68 -10.82
C ALA A 181 14.62 -20.99 -11.66
N LEU A 182 14.25 -20.12 -12.61
CA LEU A 182 13.17 -20.39 -13.56
C LEU A 182 13.47 -21.64 -14.40
N GLN A 183 14.69 -21.75 -14.95
CA GLN A 183 15.09 -22.93 -15.72
C GLN A 183 14.93 -24.22 -14.88
N ARG A 184 15.41 -24.21 -13.64
CA ARG A 184 15.26 -25.35 -12.73
C ARG A 184 13.79 -25.72 -12.50
N ALA A 185 12.93 -24.74 -12.23
CA ALA A 185 11.50 -24.96 -12.00
C ALA A 185 10.83 -25.61 -13.22
N LEU A 186 11.24 -25.22 -14.44
CA LEU A 186 10.79 -25.84 -15.68
C LEU A 186 11.33 -27.27 -15.84
N ASP A 187 12.62 -27.50 -15.56
CA ASP A 187 13.28 -28.81 -15.69
C ASP A 187 12.64 -29.88 -14.80
N VAL A 188 12.25 -29.52 -13.57
CA VAL A 188 11.58 -30.44 -12.62
C VAL A 188 10.05 -30.40 -12.71
N ALA A 189 9.52 -29.61 -13.65
CA ALA A 189 8.09 -29.42 -13.89
C ALA A 189 7.31 -28.95 -12.64
N ASP A 190 7.88 -28.03 -11.87
CA ASP A 190 7.18 -27.40 -10.76
C ASP A 190 5.90 -26.72 -11.25
N THR A 191 4.83 -26.85 -10.45
CA THR A 191 3.57 -26.16 -10.71
C THR A 191 3.57 -24.75 -10.13
N HIS A 192 4.05 -24.62 -8.89
CA HIS A 192 4.19 -23.36 -8.19
C HIS A 192 5.45 -23.40 -7.33
N VAL A 193 6.27 -22.35 -7.40
CA VAL A 193 7.47 -22.19 -6.57
C VAL A 193 7.67 -20.73 -6.19
N ALA A 194 7.99 -20.47 -4.93
CA ALA A 194 8.40 -19.15 -4.46
C ALA A 194 9.93 -19.02 -4.55
N VAL A 195 10.41 -17.94 -5.18
CA VAL A 195 11.83 -17.66 -5.33
C VAL A 195 12.06 -16.23 -4.90
N ALA A 196 12.64 -16.07 -3.71
CA ALA A 196 12.97 -14.78 -3.13
C ALA A 196 14.26 -14.89 -2.31
N ASP A 197 15.03 -13.82 -2.28
CA ASP A 197 16.10 -13.64 -1.30
C ASP A 197 15.51 -12.96 -0.07
N VAL A 198 15.66 -13.59 1.10
CA VAL A 198 14.93 -13.21 2.32
C VAL A 198 15.88 -13.20 3.51
N GLU A 199 16.02 -12.03 4.13
CA GLU A 199 16.66 -11.84 5.43
C GLU A 199 15.60 -12.03 6.53
N TRP A 200 15.32 -13.29 6.89
CA TRP A 200 14.20 -13.65 7.78
C TRP A 200 14.14 -12.87 9.10
N ASP A 201 15.28 -12.69 9.77
CA ASP A 201 15.35 -11.94 11.03
C ASP A 201 14.83 -10.50 10.86
N ARG A 202 15.18 -9.87 9.74
CA ARG A 202 14.80 -8.49 9.42
C ARG A 202 13.36 -8.40 8.95
N LEU A 203 12.90 -9.38 8.17
CA LEU A 203 11.51 -9.46 7.71
C LEU A 203 10.53 -9.65 8.88
N ILE A 204 10.85 -10.55 9.81
CA ILE A 204 10.03 -10.81 11.01
C ILE A 204 10.03 -9.57 11.91
N ALA A 205 11.18 -8.92 12.12
CA ALA A 205 11.25 -7.69 12.90
C ALA A 205 10.43 -6.53 12.28
N ALA A 206 10.43 -6.41 10.95
CA ALA A 206 9.63 -5.40 10.25
C ALA A 206 8.13 -5.76 10.17
N THR A 207 7.78 -7.04 10.28
CA THR A 207 6.41 -7.53 10.17
C THR A 207 6.10 -8.49 11.33
N PRO A 208 5.79 -7.98 12.54
CA PRO A 208 5.58 -8.81 13.73
C PRO A 208 4.47 -9.86 13.59
N SER A 209 3.51 -9.68 12.67
CA SER A 209 2.48 -10.69 12.39
C SER A 209 3.02 -11.97 11.73
N LEU A 210 4.25 -11.96 11.23
CA LEU A 210 4.93 -13.15 10.73
C LEU A 210 5.60 -13.96 11.84
N ASP A 211 5.79 -13.35 13.02
CA ASP A 211 6.40 -14.05 14.15
C ASP A 211 5.48 -15.17 14.65
N GLY A 212 6.01 -16.38 14.75
CA GLY A 212 5.23 -17.59 15.05
C GLY A 212 4.16 -17.97 14.02
N ALA A 213 4.15 -17.36 12.83
CA ALA A 213 3.18 -17.69 11.80
C ALA A 213 3.36 -19.12 11.31
N ALA A 214 2.29 -19.91 11.32
CA ALA A 214 2.33 -21.34 10.93
C ALA A 214 2.92 -21.56 9.53
N VAL A 215 2.73 -20.59 8.62
CA VAL A 215 3.29 -20.62 7.26
C VAL A 215 4.83 -20.63 7.23
N LEU A 216 5.47 -20.00 8.22
CA LEU A 216 6.93 -19.99 8.39
C LEU A 216 7.42 -21.13 9.27
N GLY A 217 6.48 -21.87 9.88
CA GLY A 217 6.75 -22.97 10.79
C GLY A 217 7.75 -23.96 10.20
N GLU A 218 7.66 -24.37 8.94
CA GLU A 218 8.57 -25.39 8.38
C GLU A 218 9.93 -24.83 7.88
N LEU A 219 10.19 -23.52 8.01
CA LEU A 219 11.41 -22.87 7.54
C LEU A 219 12.42 -22.73 8.70
N PRO A 220 13.53 -23.50 8.71
CA PRO A 220 14.48 -23.49 9.83
C PRO A 220 15.10 -22.11 10.08
N ASP A 221 15.32 -21.35 9.01
CA ASP A 221 15.93 -20.02 9.09
C ASP A 221 14.96 -18.96 9.64
N ALA A 222 13.66 -19.15 9.43
CA ALA A 222 12.62 -18.31 10.02
C ALA A 222 12.33 -18.66 11.49
N ARG A 223 12.58 -19.92 11.91
CA ARG A 223 12.47 -20.35 13.32
C ARG A 223 13.59 -19.84 14.23
N ARG A 224 14.76 -19.48 13.69
CA ARG A 224 15.94 -19.13 14.52
C ARG A 224 15.71 -17.90 15.41
N THR A 225 14.75 -17.04 15.07
CA THR A 225 14.29 -15.91 15.90
C THR A 225 13.85 -16.32 17.31
N ASP A 226 13.22 -17.48 17.49
CA ASP A 226 12.79 -17.99 18.80
C ASP A 226 13.97 -18.21 19.78
N THR A 227 15.19 -18.40 19.27
CA THR A 227 16.36 -18.77 20.09
C THR A 227 17.37 -17.65 20.27
N ALA A 228 17.36 -16.63 19.41
CA ALA A 228 18.33 -15.53 19.43
C ALA A 228 17.85 -14.27 20.18
N ALA A 229 16.53 -14.11 20.37
CA ALA A 229 15.95 -12.98 21.09
C ALA A 229 16.30 -12.93 22.61
N ALA A 230 16.95 -13.96 23.15
CA ALA A 230 17.40 -13.99 24.54
C ALA A 230 18.73 -13.22 24.81
N ALA A 231 19.32 -12.52 23.84
CA ALA A 231 20.70 -12.00 23.96
C ALA A 231 20.96 -10.52 23.56
N THR A 232 19.95 -9.66 23.42
CA THR A 232 20.16 -8.20 23.22
C THR A 232 19.39 -7.36 24.22
N GLY A 233 19.86 -7.34 25.47
CA GLY A 233 19.23 -6.66 26.62
C GLY A 233 19.32 -5.12 26.64
N GLU A 234 19.23 -4.45 25.50
CA GLU A 234 19.22 -2.96 25.44
C GLU A 234 17.94 -2.39 24.80
N LYS A 235 17.22 -3.17 23.96
CA LYS A 235 15.95 -2.76 23.33
C LYS A 235 14.69 -3.26 24.07
N ASP A 236 14.81 -4.25 24.95
CA ASP A 236 13.68 -4.84 25.70
C ASP A 236 13.43 -4.19 27.06
N THR A 237 14.16 -3.13 27.42
CA THR A 237 13.89 -2.41 28.66
C THR A 237 12.55 -1.67 28.51
N PRO A 238 11.50 -2.04 29.26
CA PRO A 238 10.18 -1.42 29.12
C PRO A 238 10.28 0.10 29.21
N LEU A 239 9.49 0.83 28.43
CA LEU A 239 9.56 2.31 28.38
C LEU A 239 9.54 2.92 29.80
N ALA A 240 8.72 2.38 30.70
CA ALA A 240 8.64 2.80 32.10
C ALA A 240 9.98 2.70 32.86
N GLN A 241 10.82 1.72 32.57
CA GLN A 241 12.16 1.58 33.17
C GLN A 241 13.18 2.51 32.52
N ARG A 242 13.06 2.81 31.23
CA ARG A 242 13.91 3.79 30.53
C ARG A 242 13.64 5.21 31.01
N LEU A 243 12.39 5.50 31.38
CA LEU A 243 11.97 6.79 31.93
C LEU A 243 12.13 6.87 33.45
N ALA A 244 12.41 5.75 34.14
CA ALA A 244 12.55 5.71 35.58
C ALA A 244 13.77 6.53 36.05
N GLY A 245 13.50 7.57 36.83
CA GLY A 245 14.54 8.44 37.41
C GLY A 245 14.93 9.65 36.56
N LEU A 246 14.34 9.82 35.38
CA LEU A 246 14.42 11.06 34.61
C LEU A 246 13.43 12.10 35.17
N SER A 247 13.79 13.38 35.10
CA SER A 247 12.82 14.46 35.29
C SER A 247 11.80 14.46 34.13
N ALA A 248 10.65 15.10 34.34
CA ALA A 248 9.63 15.21 33.28
C ALA A 248 10.17 15.84 31.98
N GLN A 249 11.10 16.81 32.11
CA GLN A 249 11.73 17.44 30.97
C GLN A 249 12.70 16.50 30.24
N GLU A 250 13.55 15.78 30.97
CA GLU A 250 14.47 14.79 30.38
C GLU A 250 13.72 13.61 29.74
N ALA A 251 12.57 13.23 30.31
CA ALA A 251 11.69 12.20 29.76
C ALA A 251 11.02 12.65 28.44
N GLU A 252 10.56 13.91 28.37
CA GLU A 252 10.00 14.50 27.14
C GLU A 252 11.06 14.61 26.04
N GLU A 253 12.28 15.05 26.37
CA GLU A 253 13.41 15.10 25.43
C GLU A 253 13.78 13.71 24.88
N ALA A 254 13.89 12.70 25.76
CA ALA A 254 14.19 11.33 25.35
C ALA A 254 13.11 10.71 24.44
N LEU A 255 11.84 11.03 24.68
CA LEU A 255 10.73 10.59 23.84
C LEU A 255 10.68 11.36 22.51
N ALA A 256 11.02 12.65 22.50
CA ALA A 256 11.12 13.42 21.27
C ALA A 256 12.24 12.91 20.36
N ASP A 257 13.38 12.51 20.94
CA ASP A 257 14.48 11.88 20.19
C ASP A 257 14.07 10.52 19.62
N LEU A 258 13.34 9.71 20.39
CA LEU A 258 12.78 8.44 19.91
C LEU A 258 11.82 8.66 18.74
N VAL A 259 10.85 9.56 18.90
CA VAL A 259 9.86 9.85 17.86
C VAL A 259 10.56 10.40 16.61
N SER A 260 11.54 11.30 16.76
CA SER A 260 12.30 11.84 15.62
C SER A 260 13.07 10.75 14.89
N THR A 261 13.65 9.80 15.62
CA THR A 261 14.36 8.65 15.05
C THR A 261 13.43 7.78 14.22
N GLU A 262 12.26 7.45 14.77
CA GLU A 262 11.29 6.61 14.05
C GLU A 262 10.64 7.34 12.88
N VAL A 263 10.45 8.66 12.98
CA VAL A 263 9.98 9.52 11.88
C VAL A 263 10.99 9.54 10.74
N ALA A 264 12.27 9.75 11.04
CA ALA A 264 13.33 9.72 10.04
C ALA A 264 13.38 8.34 9.34
N ALA A 265 13.27 7.26 10.12
CA ALA A 265 13.28 5.90 9.57
C ALA A 265 12.05 5.59 8.71
N ALA A 266 10.86 6.04 9.10
CA ALA A 266 9.63 5.84 8.34
C ALA A 266 9.61 6.62 7.02
N LEU A 267 10.24 7.81 6.99
CA LEU A 267 10.36 8.65 5.79
C LEU A 267 11.62 8.37 4.96
N GLY A 268 12.50 7.47 5.41
CA GLY A 268 13.74 7.12 4.71
C GLY A 268 14.83 8.19 4.78
N TYR A 269 14.79 9.08 5.77
CA TYR A 269 15.86 10.03 6.02
C TYR A 269 17.08 9.34 6.65
N PRO A 270 18.32 9.76 6.30
CA PRO A 270 19.54 9.15 6.83
C PRO A 270 19.78 9.50 8.31
N ASP A 271 19.19 10.58 8.81
CA ASP A 271 19.29 11.05 10.19
C ASP A 271 18.06 11.88 10.59
N THR A 272 18.04 12.35 11.85
CA THR A 272 16.97 13.16 12.42
C THR A 272 17.08 14.66 12.12
N THR A 273 18.15 15.12 11.45
CA THR A 273 18.40 16.56 11.23
C THR A 273 17.38 17.20 10.29
N ALA A 274 16.76 16.40 9.42
CA ALA A 274 15.67 16.80 8.54
C ALA A 274 14.29 16.80 9.24
N VAL A 275 14.19 16.31 10.48
CA VAL A 275 12.94 16.19 11.22
C VAL A 275 12.75 17.39 12.14
N GLU A 276 11.97 18.36 11.68
CA GLU A 276 11.61 19.53 12.49
C GLU A 276 10.51 19.18 13.51
N ALA A 277 10.82 19.25 14.81
CA ALA A 277 9.94 18.76 15.86
C ALA A 277 8.55 19.45 15.94
N GLY A 278 8.45 20.71 15.49
CA GLY A 278 7.21 21.48 15.46
C GLY A 278 6.43 21.39 14.15
N ARG A 279 6.98 20.74 13.12
CA ARG A 279 6.36 20.66 11.80
C ARG A 279 5.35 19.53 11.75
N ALA A 280 4.25 19.76 11.05
CA ALA A 280 3.21 18.75 10.91
C ALA A 280 3.73 17.57 10.08
N PHE A 281 3.44 16.33 10.50
CA PHE A 281 3.87 15.12 9.81
C PHE A 281 3.43 15.09 8.34
N ARG A 282 2.23 15.61 8.02
CA ARG A 282 1.74 15.74 6.64
C ARG A 282 2.67 16.59 5.76
N GLU A 283 3.25 17.64 6.32
CA GLU A 283 4.19 18.51 5.59
C GLU A 283 5.59 17.90 5.45
N LEU A 284 5.92 16.93 6.30
CA LEU A 284 7.13 16.11 6.20
C LEU A 284 6.97 14.94 5.21
N GLY A 285 5.77 14.77 4.62
CA GLY A 285 5.50 13.74 3.62
C GLY A 285 4.84 12.48 4.17
N PHE A 286 4.27 12.52 5.38
CA PHE A 286 3.45 11.40 5.86
C PHE A 286 2.16 11.25 5.04
N ASP A 287 1.96 10.05 4.55
CA ASP A 287 0.75 9.50 3.94
C ASP A 287 0.12 8.42 4.84
N SER A 288 -0.92 7.75 4.35
CA SER A 288 -1.62 6.70 5.10
C SER A 288 -0.78 5.46 5.39
N LEU A 289 0.23 5.15 4.57
CA LEU A 289 1.08 3.96 4.75
C LEU A 289 2.23 4.25 5.74
N THR A 290 2.91 5.37 5.56
CA THR A 290 3.98 5.85 6.46
C THR A 290 3.45 6.15 7.86
N ALA A 291 2.20 6.60 7.99
CA ALA A 291 1.55 6.77 9.30
C ALA A 291 1.36 5.44 10.05
N VAL A 292 0.96 4.38 9.33
CA VAL A 292 0.84 3.03 9.90
C VAL A 292 2.22 2.45 10.23
N ASP A 293 3.23 2.69 9.39
CA ASP A 293 4.61 2.25 9.65
C ASP A 293 5.17 2.91 10.92
N LEU A 294 5.05 4.24 11.07
CA LEU A 294 5.48 4.95 12.28
C LEU A 294 4.76 4.42 13.53
N ARG A 295 3.45 4.18 13.47
CA ARG A 295 2.71 3.58 14.58
C ARG A 295 3.27 2.21 14.96
N ASN A 296 3.53 1.34 13.98
CA ASN A 296 4.08 0.00 14.24
C ASN A 296 5.45 0.07 14.88
N ARG A 297 6.32 0.95 14.38
CA ARG A 297 7.65 1.21 14.94
C ARG A 297 7.57 1.70 16.38
N LEU A 298 6.71 2.68 16.66
CA LEU A 298 6.53 3.20 18.01
C LEU A 298 5.94 2.15 18.96
N ASN A 299 4.98 1.34 18.53
CA ASN A 299 4.49 0.20 19.32
C ASN A 299 5.63 -0.76 19.68
N ALA A 300 6.49 -1.12 18.71
CA ALA A 300 7.62 -2.01 18.95
C ALA A 300 8.66 -1.38 19.89
N ALA A 301 8.97 -0.09 19.73
CA ALA A 301 9.99 0.59 20.53
C ALA A 301 9.53 0.96 21.96
N THR A 302 8.22 1.09 22.18
CA THR A 302 7.65 1.52 23.47
C THR A 302 6.95 0.41 24.22
N GLY A 303 6.51 -0.65 23.54
CA GLY A 303 5.62 -1.69 24.09
C GLY A 303 4.18 -1.21 24.34
N LEU A 304 3.82 0.00 23.91
CA LEU A 304 2.48 0.55 24.04
C LEU A 304 1.53 0.03 22.95
N ARG A 305 0.23 0.13 23.19
CA ARG A 305 -0.82 -0.11 22.18
C ARG A 305 -1.33 1.23 21.66
N LEU A 306 -0.69 1.75 20.61
CA LEU A 306 -1.00 3.07 20.05
C LEU A 306 -2.12 2.99 18.98
N PRO A 307 -3.03 3.98 18.94
CA PRO A 307 -4.13 4.02 17.97
C PRO A 307 -3.64 4.25 16.54
N VAL A 308 -4.46 3.88 15.54
CA VAL A 308 -4.13 4.08 14.12
C VAL A 308 -4.17 5.56 13.72
N THR A 309 -4.93 6.36 14.46
CA THR A 309 -5.09 7.81 14.26
C THR A 309 -3.94 8.64 14.85
N LEU A 310 -2.95 8.00 15.47
CA LEU A 310 -1.86 8.64 16.23
C LEU A 310 -1.21 9.83 15.51
N VAL A 311 -0.86 9.67 14.24
CA VAL A 311 -0.20 10.72 13.42
C VAL A 311 -1.13 11.90 13.12
N PHE A 312 -2.44 11.70 13.19
CA PHE A 312 -3.43 12.75 12.98
C PHE A 312 -3.83 13.44 14.27
N ASP A 313 -3.98 12.68 15.36
CA ASP A 313 -4.34 13.20 16.69
C ASP A 313 -3.17 13.98 17.30
N TYR A 314 -1.94 13.55 17.00
CA TYR A 314 -0.69 14.16 17.49
C TYR A 314 0.23 14.47 16.30
N PRO A 315 -0.04 15.58 15.58
CA PRO A 315 0.52 15.80 14.25
C PRO A 315 1.99 16.25 14.23
N THR A 316 2.68 16.33 15.37
CA THR A 316 4.08 16.77 15.44
C THR A 316 4.86 15.88 16.40
N VAL A 317 6.20 15.85 16.26
CA VAL A 317 7.09 15.11 17.18
C VAL A 317 6.81 15.52 18.62
N THR A 318 6.66 16.81 18.87
CA THR A 318 6.42 17.36 20.21
C THR A 318 5.10 16.88 20.81
N THR A 319 4.00 16.93 20.05
CA THR A 319 2.68 16.49 20.58
C THR A 319 2.63 14.98 20.78
N LEU A 320 3.29 14.23 19.89
CA LEU A 320 3.38 12.79 19.98
C LEU A 320 4.26 12.32 21.16
N ALA A 321 5.42 12.96 21.39
CA ALA A 321 6.28 12.65 22.52
C ALA A 321 5.56 12.85 23.87
N ARG A 322 4.77 13.93 24.01
CA ARG A 322 3.96 14.17 25.20
C ARG A 322 2.86 13.14 25.39
N PHE A 323 2.22 12.72 24.30
CA PHE A 323 1.23 11.64 24.36
C PHE A 323 1.85 10.33 24.86
N LEU A 324 3.01 9.94 24.32
CA LEU A 324 3.74 8.76 24.78
C LEU A 324 4.16 8.86 26.24
N LEU A 325 4.52 10.07 26.71
CA LEU A 325 4.86 10.30 28.11
C LEU A 325 3.64 10.08 29.03
N ALA A 326 2.46 10.56 28.63
CA ALA A 326 1.22 10.34 29.37
C ALA A 326 0.84 8.85 29.42
N GLU A 327 0.89 8.16 28.27
CA GLU A 327 0.58 6.72 28.18
C GLU A 327 1.58 5.83 28.94
N SER A 328 2.82 6.29 29.12
CA SER A 328 3.85 5.54 29.86
C SER A 328 3.63 5.51 31.39
N GLY A 329 2.74 6.35 31.93
CA GLY A 329 2.48 6.46 33.37
C GLY A 329 3.59 7.12 34.19
N ALA A 330 4.67 7.60 33.57
CA ALA A 330 5.80 8.24 34.25
C ALA A 330 5.54 9.69 34.71
N GLY A 331 4.38 10.27 34.35
CA GLY A 331 4.01 11.65 34.65
C GLY A 331 3.36 11.91 36.03
N GLU A 332 3.06 10.88 36.83
CA GLU A 332 2.36 11.04 38.11
C GLU A 332 3.25 10.77 39.33
N THR A 333 4.13 11.72 39.66
CA THR A 333 4.61 11.88 41.04
C THR A 333 4.48 13.34 41.49
N GLY A 334 3.36 13.63 42.15
CA GLY A 334 3.27 14.70 43.16
C GLY A 334 2.38 15.90 42.86
N ALA A 335 1.07 15.76 43.05
CA ALA A 335 0.22 16.71 43.79
C ALA A 335 -1.25 16.25 43.76
N THR A 336 -1.77 15.83 44.91
CA THR A 336 -3.19 15.55 45.12
C THR A 336 -4.05 16.83 45.04
N ALA A 337 -4.98 16.85 44.09
CA ALA A 337 -6.23 17.63 44.15
C ALA A 337 -7.36 16.74 43.60
N PRO A 338 -8.61 16.85 44.12
CA PRO A 338 -9.62 15.82 43.93
C PRO A 338 -10.18 15.87 42.50
N ALA A 339 -9.84 14.86 41.70
CA ALA A 339 -10.54 14.59 40.45
C ALA A 339 -11.95 14.06 40.78
N GLY A 340 -12.98 14.75 40.29
CA GLY A 340 -14.32 14.17 40.19
C GLY A 340 -14.28 12.90 39.34
N PRO A 341 -15.25 11.97 39.51
CA PRO A 341 -15.16 10.67 38.87
C PRO A 341 -15.26 10.82 37.35
N LEU A 342 -14.13 10.66 36.66
CA LEU A 342 -14.11 10.28 35.25
C LEU A 342 -14.39 8.78 35.18
N PRO A 343 -15.27 8.32 34.28
CA PRO A 343 -15.57 6.90 34.16
C PRO A 343 -14.32 6.15 33.70
N ALA A 344 -13.92 5.15 34.48
CA ALA A 344 -12.87 4.21 34.11
C ALA A 344 -13.27 3.46 32.83
N THR A 345 -12.45 3.55 31.79
CA THR A 345 -12.55 2.66 30.62
C THR A 345 -11.91 1.33 31.00
N VAL A 346 -12.76 0.35 31.28
CA VAL A 346 -12.39 -1.06 31.38
C VAL A 346 -12.02 -1.53 29.97
N ALA A 347 -10.89 -2.22 29.83
CA ALA A 347 -10.56 -2.93 28.60
C ALA A 347 -11.63 -4.00 28.33
N VAL A 348 -12.27 -3.94 27.17
CA VAL A 348 -13.25 -4.93 26.71
C VAL A 348 -12.79 -5.48 25.36
N ASP A 349 -12.53 -6.78 25.33
CA ASP A 349 -12.53 -7.60 24.11
C ASP A 349 -13.96 -7.61 23.52
N ASP A 350 -14.06 -7.59 22.19
CA ASP A 350 -15.30 -7.60 21.39
C ASP A 350 -16.34 -6.51 21.73
N ASP A 351 -16.15 -5.26 21.26
CA ASP A 351 -17.16 -4.21 21.48
C ASP A 351 -18.00 -3.87 20.22
N PRO A 352 -19.33 -4.06 20.26
CA PRO A 352 -20.24 -3.58 19.22
C PRO A 352 -20.25 -2.05 19.22
N ILE A 353 -20.12 -1.44 18.04
CA ILE A 353 -20.21 0.02 17.89
C ILE A 353 -21.55 0.51 18.44
N ALA A 354 -21.52 1.20 19.58
CA ALA A 354 -22.68 1.88 20.14
C ALA A 354 -22.72 3.32 19.62
N ILE A 355 -23.61 3.60 18.67
CA ILE A 355 -23.93 4.98 18.27
C ILE A 355 -24.82 5.58 19.37
N VAL A 356 -24.19 6.28 20.32
CA VAL A 356 -24.88 6.87 21.48
C VAL A 356 -25.54 8.22 21.18
N ALA A 357 -25.10 8.91 20.12
CA ALA A 357 -25.72 10.13 19.60
C ALA A 357 -25.23 10.39 18.16
N MET A 358 -26.00 11.17 17.40
CA MET A 358 -25.60 11.68 16.08
C MET A 358 -26.12 13.11 15.93
N SER A 359 -25.28 13.99 15.37
CA SER A 359 -25.65 15.35 14.96
C SER A 359 -24.94 15.67 13.66
N CYS A 360 -25.64 16.28 12.70
CA CYS A 360 -25.05 16.65 11.42
C CYS A 360 -25.61 17.97 10.90
N ARG A 361 -24.76 18.75 10.24
CA ARG A 361 -25.17 19.80 9.30
C ARG A 361 -24.58 19.44 7.94
N LEU A 362 -25.43 19.32 6.94
CA LEU A 362 -25.05 18.89 5.59
C LEU A 362 -25.75 19.78 4.54
N PRO A 363 -25.27 19.78 3.29
CA PRO A 363 -25.96 20.45 2.18
C PRO A 363 -27.42 19.99 2.01
N GLY A 364 -28.26 20.83 1.42
CA GLY A 364 -29.68 20.53 1.24
C GLY A 364 -30.53 20.76 2.50
N GLU A 365 -30.16 21.75 3.32
CA GLU A 365 -30.87 22.17 4.55
C GLU A 365 -30.97 21.07 5.62
N VAL A 366 -30.05 20.11 5.62
CA VAL A 366 -30.02 19.01 6.59
C VAL A 366 -29.33 19.48 7.87
N THR A 367 -30.07 19.47 8.98
CA THR A 367 -29.58 19.86 10.32
C THR A 367 -29.74 18.76 11.37
N THR A 368 -30.32 17.63 10.99
CA THR A 368 -30.56 16.47 11.85
C THR A 368 -30.32 15.15 11.11
N PRO A 369 -29.99 14.06 11.82
CA PRO A 369 -29.87 12.72 11.23
C PRO A 369 -31.15 12.24 10.53
N GLU A 370 -32.32 12.62 11.05
CA GLU A 370 -33.62 12.28 10.45
C GLU A 370 -33.83 12.97 9.10
N GLU A 371 -33.36 14.21 8.96
CA GLU A 371 -33.38 14.95 7.69
C GLU A 371 -32.41 14.37 6.68
N LEU A 372 -31.23 13.90 7.12
CA LEU A 372 -30.30 13.15 6.27
C LEU A 372 -30.97 11.88 5.74
N TRP A 373 -31.64 11.12 6.62
CA TRP A 373 -32.31 9.89 6.21
C TRP A 373 -33.42 10.15 5.19
N ARG A 374 -34.22 11.23 5.38
CA ARG A 374 -35.23 11.64 4.40
C ARG A 374 -34.62 12.05 3.07
N LEU A 375 -33.52 12.82 3.09
CA LEU A 375 -32.83 13.22 1.86
C LEU A 375 -32.41 12.01 1.02
N LEU A 376 -31.83 10.99 1.67
CA LEU A 376 -31.42 9.75 1.02
C LEU A 376 -32.61 8.93 0.49
N MET A 377 -33.66 8.78 1.30
CA MET A 377 -34.88 8.04 0.91
C MET A 377 -35.62 8.70 -0.25
N ASP A 378 -35.67 10.03 -0.28
CA ASP A 378 -36.33 10.81 -1.32
C ASP A 378 -35.45 10.97 -2.58
N GLY A 379 -34.19 10.54 -2.54
CA GLY A 379 -33.23 10.68 -3.64
C GLY A 379 -32.99 12.13 -4.06
N ARG A 380 -33.08 13.08 -3.12
CA ARG A 380 -32.95 14.51 -3.42
C ARG A 380 -31.48 14.89 -3.59
N ASP A 381 -31.21 15.62 -4.67
CA ASP A 381 -29.90 16.23 -4.91
C ASP A 381 -29.70 17.43 -3.97
N ALA A 382 -28.57 17.45 -3.27
CA ALA A 382 -28.19 18.48 -2.32
C ALA A 382 -27.27 19.55 -2.93
N ILE A 383 -26.96 19.45 -4.24
CA ILE A 383 -26.18 20.43 -4.97
C ILE A 383 -27.03 21.67 -5.27
N SER A 384 -26.56 22.83 -4.84
CA SER A 384 -27.18 24.13 -5.10
C SER A 384 -26.27 25.01 -5.97
N GLY A 385 -26.79 26.15 -6.42
CA GLY A 385 -25.94 27.24 -6.91
C GLY A 385 -24.98 27.72 -5.82
N PHE A 386 -23.95 28.47 -6.23
CA PHE A 386 -22.98 29.05 -5.30
C PHE A 386 -23.64 30.03 -4.32
N PRO A 387 -23.18 30.07 -3.06
CA PRO A 387 -23.73 30.96 -2.05
C PRO A 387 -23.36 32.41 -2.34
N THR A 388 -24.34 33.32 -2.22
CA THR A 388 -24.16 34.77 -2.46
C THR A 388 -23.69 35.53 -1.23
N ASP A 389 -23.65 34.87 -0.07
CA ASP A 389 -23.31 35.44 1.24
C ASP A 389 -21.83 35.32 1.62
N ARG A 390 -21.00 34.70 0.77
CA ARG A 390 -19.56 34.45 1.04
C ARG A 390 -18.61 35.51 0.50
N GLY A 391 -19.13 36.50 -0.23
CA GLY A 391 -18.31 37.55 -0.85
C GLY A 391 -17.40 37.06 -1.98
N TRP A 392 -17.70 35.89 -2.58
CA TRP A 392 -16.95 35.34 -3.69
C TRP A 392 -17.31 36.01 -5.01
N ASP A 393 -16.31 36.33 -5.83
CA ASP A 393 -16.50 36.85 -7.19
C ASP A 393 -16.79 35.71 -8.19
N ILE A 394 -17.98 35.11 -8.05
CA ILE A 394 -18.42 33.96 -8.85
C ILE A 394 -18.52 34.33 -10.34
N GLU A 395 -19.06 35.52 -10.66
CA GLU A 395 -19.23 35.97 -12.04
C GLU A 395 -17.89 36.31 -12.72
N GLY A 396 -16.93 36.89 -11.99
CA GLY A 396 -15.63 37.26 -12.53
C GLY A 396 -14.65 36.08 -12.72
N THR A 397 -14.87 34.97 -12.02
CA THR A 397 -13.99 33.78 -12.05
C THR A 397 -14.62 32.54 -12.69
N PHE A 398 -15.85 32.63 -13.18
CA PHE A 398 -16.47 31.56 -13.97
C PHE A 398 -16.03 31.60 -15.44
N ASP A 399 -15.60 30.46 -15.98
CA ASP A 399 -15.38 30.28 -17.42
C ASP A 399 -15.82 28.86 -17.84
N PRO A 400 -16.62 28.69 -18.91
CA PRO A 400 -17.02 27.37 -19.38
C PRO A 400 -15.87 26.55 -19.98
N ASP A 401 -14.71 27.15 -20.28
CA ASP A 401 -13.49 26.46 -20.74
C ASP A 401 -12.70 25.88 -19.56
N PRO A 402 -12.62 24.54 -19.41
CA PRO A 402 -11.89 23.92 -18.30
C PRO A 402 -10.38 24.11 -18.37
N ASP A 403 -9.82 24.49 -19.54
CA ASP A 403 -8.39 24.63 -19.75
C ASP A 403 -7.87 26.05 -19.43
N LYS A 404 -8.77 26.98 -19.07
CA LYS A 404 -8.39 28.35 -18.74
C LYS A 404 -7.86 28.46 -17.30
N PRO A 405 -6.60 28.86 -17.10
CA PRO A 405 -6.03 28.96 -15.75
C PRO A 405 -6.67 30.07 -14.92
N GLY A 406 -6.93 29.79 -13.64
CA GLY A 406 -7.44 30.77 -12.68
C GLY A 406 -8.97 30.98 -12.70
N THR A 407 -9.71 30.16 -13.46
CA THR A 407 -11.18 30.17 -13.52
C THR A 407 -11.76 28.81 -13.11
N PHE A 408 -13.07 28.75 -12.83
CA PHE A 408 -13.79 27.51 -12.59
C PHE A 408 -14.97 27.37 -13.57
N TYR A 409 -15.32 26.13 -13.93
CA TYR A 409 -16.41 25.82 -14.87
C TYR A 409 -17.61 25.13 -14.19
N ALA A 410 -17.51 24.85 -12.89
CA ALA A 410 -18.61 24.26 -12.11
C ALA A 410 -19.78 25.24 -11.96
N THR A 411 -21.01 24.74 -12.00
CA THR A 411 -22.25 25.55 -11.92
C THR A 411 -22.94 25.46 -10.56
N GLY A 412 -22.46 24.61 -9.66
CA GLY A 412 -23.00 24.42 -8.32
C GLY A 412 -22.12 23.55 -7.43
N GLY A 413 -22.49 23.43 -6.17
CA GLY A 413 -21.78 22.64 -5.16
C GLY A 413 -22.68 22.34 -3.95
N GLY A 414 -22.19 21.46 -3.07
CA GLY A 414 -22.85 21.19 -1.79
C GLY A 414 -22.38 22.19 -0.74
N PHE A 415 -23.24 23.12 -0.34
CA PHE A 415 -22.89 24.16 0.62
C PHE A 415 -23.68 24.03 1.92
N LEU A 416 -23.03 24.33 3.04
CA LEU A 416 -23.70 24.48 4.33
C LEU A 416 -24.44 25.81 4.36
N ASP A 417 -25.72 25.74 4.74
CA ASP A 417 -26.52 26.91 5.04
C ASP A 417 -26.02 27.60 6.33
N ARG A 418 -26.09 28.94 6.35
CA ARG A 418 -25.73 29.80 7.49
C ARG A 418 -24.34 29.50 8.07
N ALA A 419 -23.33 29.28 7.23
CA ALA A 419 -21.97 29.14 7.75
C ALA A 419 -21.36 30.47 8.20
N ASP A 420 -21.90 31.60 7.73
CA ASP A 420 -21.61 32.94 8.24
C ASP A 420 -22.04 33.14 9.70
N HIS A 421 -22.94 32.30 10.22
CA HIS A 421 -23.34 32.28 11.63
C HIS A 421 -22.39 31.47 12.53
N PHE A 422 -21.29 30.94 11.99
CA PHE A 422 -20.26 30.31 12.81
C PHE A 422 -19.68 31.35 13.78
N ASP A 423 -19.46 30.95 15.04
CA ASP A 423 -18.93 31.83 16.09
C ASP A 423 -17.42 31.56 16.27
N PRO A 424 -16.55 32.22 15.48
CA PRO A 424 -15.10 32.00 15.57
C PRO A 424 -14.55 32.40 16.94
N GLU A 425 -15.16 33.38 17.62
CA GLU A 425 -14.69 33.88 18.92
C GLU A 425 -14.88 32.82 20.01
N PHE A 426 -16.02 32.12 20.01
CA PHE A 426 -16.24 30.97 20.91
C PHE A 426 -15.15 29.89 20.77
N PHE A 427 -14.66 29.67 19.56
CA PHE A 427 -13.60 28.70 19.27
C PHE A 427 -12.18 29.29 19.34
N GLY A 428 -12.02 30.56 19.70
CA GLY A 428 -10.71 31.22 19.83
C GLY A 428 -10.00 31.51 18.50
N ILE A 429 -10.73 31.51 17.38
CA ILE A 429 -10.19 31.83 16.06
C ILE A 429 -10.09 33.35 15.91
N SER A 430 -8.93 33.85 15.49
CA SER A 430 -8.68 35.29 15.39
C SER A 430 -9.45 35.91 14.23
N PRO A 431 -9.94 37.17 14.29
CA PRO A 431 -10.67 37.79 13.17
C PRO A 431 -9.88 37.93 11.85
N ARG A 432 -8.57 37.67 11.86
CA ARG A 432 -7.71 37.71 10.67
C ARG A 432 -7.69 36.36 9.93
N GLU A 433 -7.98 35.29 10.66
CA GLU A 433 -8.09 33.91 10.20
C GLU A 433 -9.55 33.63 9.82
#